data_AF-A0ABD5UDI1-F1
#
_entry.id   AF-A0ABD5UDI1-F1
#
_cell.length_a   1.000
_cell.length_b   1.000
_cell.length_c   1.000
_cell.angle_alpha   90.00
_cell.angle_beta   90.00
_cell.angle_gamma   90.00
#
_symmetry.space_group_name_H-M   'P 1'
#
loop_
_entity.id
_entity.type
_entity.pdbx_description
1 polymer ?
#
loop_
_entity_poly.entity_id
_entity_poly.type
_entity_poly.pdbx_seq_one_letter_code
_entity_poly.pdbx_strand_id
1 'polypeptide(L)'
;MQQSDHTHAPAYDDASYAADAAVERATAGEWGLVPGHLRTVVESVDDAPYPTQVQQVHHLAEDIERTLDAADPDHGRALAQLRSLRRVVEELQTITAAPTRA
;
A
#
# COMPACT_ATOMS: atom_id res chain seq x y z
N MET A 1 -22.59 -13.25 -27.91
CA MET A 1 -21.43 -13.20 -26.99
C MET A 1 -20.77 -11.85 -27.21
N GLN A 2 -21.08 -10.87 -26.37
CA GLN A 2 -20.45 -9.55 -26.44
C GLN A 2 -19.36 -9.56 -25.37
N GLN A 3 -18.10 -9.66 -25.80
CA GLN A 3 -16.96 -9.37 -24.94
C GLN A 3 -16.94 -7.86 -24.76
N SER A 4 -17.49 -7.41 -23.64
CA SER A 4 -17.29 -6.03 -23.20
C SER A 4 -15.84 -5.93 -22.76
N ASP A 5 -15.03 -5.26 -23.58
CA ASP A 5 -13.76 -4.62 -23.22
C ASP A 5 -14.00 -3.74 -21.99
N HIS A 6 -13.95 -4.35 -20.80
CA HIS A 6 -13.81 -3.61 -19.57
C HIS A 6 -12.34 -3.26 -19.53
N THR A 7 -12.01 -2.02 -19.86
CA THR A 7 -10.79 -1.38 -19.40
C THR A 7 -10.72 -1.61 -17.90
N HIS A 8 -10.01 -2.66 -17.49
CA HIS A 8 -9.80 -3.02 -16.09
C HIS A 8 -8.86 -1.95 -15.56
N ALA A 9 -9.41 -0.81 -15.12
CA ALA A 9 -8.65 0.08 -14.28
C ALA A 9 -8.12 -0.78 -13.11
N PRO A 10 -6.81 -0.81 -12.84
CA PRO A 10 -6.28 -1.62 -11.76
C PRO A 10 -7.00 -1.26 -10.47
N ALA A 11 -7.70 -2.24 -9.90
CA ALA A 11 -8.37 -2.12 -8.62
C ALA A 11 -7.32 -2.42 -7.56
N TYR A 12 -6.84 -1.39 -6.86
CA TYR A 12 -5.84 -1.55 -5.79
C TYR A 12 -6.47 -2.01 -4.47
N ASP A 13 -7.51 -2.84 -4.53
CA ASP A 13 -8.27 -3.32 -3.37
C ASP A 13 -7.40 -4.23 -2.49
N ASP A 14 -6.58 -5.08 -3.12
CA ASP A 14 -5.62 -5.93 -2.40
C ASP A 14 -4.54 -5.08 -1.70
N ALA A 15 -4.04 -4.04 -2.36
CA ALA A 15 -3.09 -3.10 -1.76
C ALA A 15 -3.72 -2.35 -0.57
N SER A 16 -4.96 -1.91 -0.72
CA SER A 16 -5.68 -1.15 0.31
C SER A 16 -5.98 -2.02 1.53
N TYR A 17 -6.51 -3.23 1.29
CA TYR A 17 -6.72 -4.23 2.33
C TYR A 17 -5.42 -4.56 3.06
N ALA A 18 -4.32 -4.79 2.33
CA ALA A 18 -3.03 -5.09 2.94
C ALA A 18 -2.47 -3.90 3.74
N ALA A 19 -2.63 -2.66 3.26
CA ALA A 19 -2.20 -1.47 3.99
C ALA A 19 -2.99 -1.26 5.28
N ASP A 20 -4.31 -1.48 5.27
CA ASP A 20 -5.15 -1.44 6.47
C ASP A 20 -4.77 -2.55 7.45
N ALA A 21 -4.58 -3.78 6.97
CA ALA A 21 -4.15 -4.90 7.80
C ALA A 21 -2.78 -4.61 8.45
N ALA A 22 -1.83 -4.02 7.72
CA ALA A 22 -0.53 -3.64 8.27
C ALA A 22 -0.67 -2.63 9.43
N VAL A 23 -1.55 -1.64 9.30
CA VAL A 23 -1.85 -0.66 10.37
C VAL A 23 -2.55 -1.32 11.56
N GLU A 24 -3.49 -2.23 11.32
CA GLU A 24 -4.19 -2.98 12.37
C GLU A 24 -3.20 -3.83 13.18
N ARG A 25 -2.36 -4.62 12.51
CA ARG A 25 -1.32 -5.45 13.15
C ARG A 25 -0.33 -4.62 13.95
N ALA A 26 0.15 -3.52 13.37
CA ALA A 26 1.03 -2.59 14.07
C ALA A 26 0.37 -1.99 15.33
N THR A 27 -0.92 -1.63 15.25
CA THR A 27 -1.67 -1.10 16.39
C THR A 27 -1.91 -2.16 17.47
N ALA A 28 -2.07 -3.43 17.08
CA ALA A 28 -2.16 -4.57 17.98
C ALA A 28 -0.80 -4.99 18.57
N GLY A 29 0.31 -4.38 18.13
CA GLY A 29 1.67 -4.76 18.54
C GLY A 29 2.22 -6.00 17.85
N GLU A 30 1.55 -6.50 16.82
CA GLU A 30 1.91 -7.69 16.04
C GLU A 30 2.92 -7.34 14.92
N TRP A 31 4.01 -6.67 15.29
CA TRP A 31 4.99 -6.11 14.35
C TRP A 31 5.63 -7.14 13.42
N GLY A 32 5.77 -8.39 13.86
CA GLY A 32 6.31 -9.48 13.03
C GLY A 32 5.44 -9.85 11.81
N LEU A 33 4.17 -9.44 11.78
CA LEU A 33 3.26 -9.69 10.65
C LEU A 33 3.25 -8.54 9.63
N VAL A 34 3.74 -7.36 10.00
CA VAL A 34 3.73 -6.16 9.15
C VAL A 34 4.50 -6.35 7.84
N PRO A 35 5.71 -6.93 7.79
CA PRO A 35 6.46 -7.10 6.54
C PRO A 35 5.73 -7.94 5.49
N GLY A 36 4.95 -8.94 5.92
CA GLY A 36 4.14 -9.75 5.01
C GLY A 36 3.09 -8.91 4.28
N HIS A 37 2.42 -8.00 5.00
CA HIS A 37 1.45 -7.09 4.42
C HIS A 37 2.10 -6.02 3.54
N LEU A 38 3.27 -5.47 3.93
CA LEU A 38 4.02 -4.52 3.10
C LEU A 38 4.38 -5.09 1.74
N ARG A 39 4.83 -6.36 1.69
CA ARG A 39 5.11 -7.05 0.43
C ARG A 39 3.87 -7.10 -0.46
N THR A 40 2.72 -7.49 0.08
CA THR A 40 1.46 -7.54 -0.68
C THR A 40 1.09 -6.16 -1.22
N VAL A 41 1.27 -5.08 -0.44
CA VAL A 41 1.04 -3.71 -0.93
C VAL A 41 1.92 -3.41 -2.13
N VAL A 42 3.23 -3.66 -2.03
CA VAL A 42 4.20 -3.37 -3.09
C VAL A 42 3.88 -4.16 -4.36
N GLU A 43 3.67 -5.48 -4.24
CA GLU A 43 3.32 -6.35 -5.36
C GLU A 43 2.02 -5.92 -6.06
N SER A 44 1.04 -5.43 -5.30
CA SER A 44 -0.27 -5.03 -5.81
C SER A 44 -0.26 -3.68 -6.55
N VAL A 45 0.76 -2.85 -6.36
CA VAL A 45 0.87 -1.53 -7.02
C VAL A 45 1.94 -1.49 -8.11
N ASP A 46 2.78 -2.52 -8.24
CA ASP A 46 3.97 -2.47 -9.10
C ASP A 46 3.65 -2.21 -10.58
N ASP A 47 2.54 -2.78 -11.05
CA ASP A 47 2.04 -2.62 -12.43
C ASP A 47 1.17 -1.35 -12.63
N ALA A 48 1.06 -0.48 -11.62
CA ALA A 48 0.25 0.74 -11.71
C ALA A 48 0.84 1.74 -12.74
N PRO A 49 0.00 2.41 -13.56
CA PRO A 49 0.45 3.45 -14.49
C PRO A 49 0.79 4.79 -13.80
N TYR A 50 1.04 4.76 -12.49
CA TYR A 50 1.26 5.93 -11.63
C TYR A 50 2.64 5.86 -10.95
N PRO A 51 3.73 6.04 -11.71
CA PRO A 51 5.09 5.71 -11.26
C PRO A 51 5.55 6.51 -10.05
N THR A 52 5.02 7.71 -9.84
CA THR A 52 5.34 8.53 -8.66
C THR A 52 4.76 7.92 -7.38
N GLN A 53 3.51 7.49 -7.42
CA GLN A 53 2.83 6.86 -6.28
C GLN A 53 3.42 5.49 -5.99
N VAL A 54 3.74 4.70 -7.02
CA VAL A 54 4.44 3.41 -6.87
C VAL A 54 5.78 3.61 -6.17
N GLN A 55 6.60 4.56 -6.64
CA GLN A 55 7.88 4.86 -5.98
C GLN A 55 7.70 5.30 -4.52
N GLN A 56 6.66 6.08 -4.21
CA GLN A 56 6.38 6.46 -2.82
C GLN A 56 5.99 5.25 -1.95
N VAL A 57 5.16 4.34 -2.46
CA VAL A 57 4.80 3.10 -1.76
C VAL A 57 6.04 2.25 -1.50
N HIS A 58 6.87 2.01 -2.51
CA HIS A 58 8.13 1.27 -2.38
C HIS A 58 9.05 1.91 -1.33
N HIS A 59 9.27 3.23 -1.42
CA HIS A 59 10.13 3.95 -0.49
C HIS A 59 9.62 3.86 0.95
N LEU A 60 8.32 4.03 1.16
CA LEU A 60 7.71 3.90 2.49
C LEU A 60 7.81 2.46 3.02
N ALA A 61 7.57 1.45 2.18
CA ALA A 61 7.70 0.05 2.57
C ALA A 61 9.13 -0.28 3.02
N GLU A 62 10.15 0.11 2.24
CA GLU A 62 11.55 -0.08 2.60
C GLU A 62 11.95 0.64 3.90
N ASP A 63 11.46 1.87 4.09
CA ASP A 63 11.74 2.65 5.30
C ASP A 63 11.08 2.06 6.54
N ILE A 64 9.89 1.46 6.41
CA ILE A 64 9.22 0.75 7.49
C ILE A 64 9.99 -0.52 7.83
N GLU A 65 10.34 -1.33 6.83
CA GLU A 65 11.15 -2.55 7.04
C GLU A 65 12.46 -2.22 7.75
N ARG A 66 13.19 -1.20 7.29
CA ARG A 66 14.43 -0.74 7.93
C ARG A 66 14.23 -0.28 9.36
N THR A 67 13.09 0.35 9.67
CA THR A 67 12.76 0.81 11.03
C THR A 67 12.46 -0.39 11.95
N LEU A 68 11.81 -1.44 11.42
CA LEU A 68 11.48 -2.65 12.17
C LEU A 68 12.67 -3.60 12.34
N ASP A 69 13.62 -3.61 11.40
CA ASP A 69 14.83 -4.43 11.47
C ASP A 69 15.96 -3.81 12.33
N ALA A 70 15.76 -2.58 12.82
CA ALA A 70 16.71 -1.91 13.69
C ALA A 70 16.88 -2.64 15.03
N ALA A 71 18.06 -2.56 15.64
CA ALA A 71 18.35 -3.18 16.94
C ALA A 71 17.44 -2.66 18.08
N ASP A 72 16.95 -1.43 17.95
CA ASP A 72 15.90 -0.84 18.79
C ASP A 72 14.84 -0.22 17.86
N PRO A 73 13.78 -0.98 17.51
CA PRO A 73 12.81 -0.53 16.52
C PRO A 73 11.91 0.57 17.06
N ASP A 74 11.88 1.71 16.36
CA ASP A 74 10.95 2.80 16.64
C ASP A 74 9.56 2.48 16.06
N HIS A 75 8.79 1.72 16.83
CA HIS A 75 7.41 1.36 16.52
C HIS A 75 6.49 2.58 16.31
N GLY A 76 6.77 3.71 16.97
CA GLY A 76 6.00 4.95 16.80
C GLY A 76 6.21 5.54 15.41
N ARG A 77 7.47 5.60 14.97
CA ARG A 77 7.85 6.00 13.61
C ARG A 77 7.29 5.03 12.57
N ALA A 78 7.44 3.73 12.77
CA ALA A 78 6.94 2.71 11.85
C ALA A 78 5.41 2.82 11.67
N LEU A 79 4.65 3.05 12.75
CA LEU A 79 3.20 3.26 12.66
C LEU A 79 2.83 4.53 11.87
N ALA A 80 3.59 5.62 12.05
CA ALA A 80 3.36 6.85 11.30
C ALA A 80 3.64 6.67 9.80
N GLN A 81 4.69 5.92 9.45
CA GLN A 81 5.02 5.57 8.08
C GLN A 81 3.96 4.64 7.46
N LEU A 82 3.47 3.64 8.20
CA LEU A 82 2.37 2.77 7.75
C LEU A 82 1.09 3.55 7.41
N ARG A 83 0.71 4.53 8.24
CA ARG A 83 -0.44 5.41 7.97
C ARG A 83 -0.22 6.27 6.73
N SER A 84 1.02 6.69 6.48
CA SER A 84 1.38 7.44 5.27
C SER A 84 1.29 6.54 4.04
N LEU A 85 1.78 5.31 4.12
CA LEU A 85 1.68 4.31 3.05
C LEU A 85 0.22 4.01 2.71
N ARG A 86 -0.64 3.79 3.71
CA ARG A 86 -2.08 3.60 3.49
C ARG A 86 -2.70 4.78 2.72
N ARG A 87 -2.36 6.01 3.10
CA ARG A 87 -2.86 7.20 2.40
C ARG A 87 -2.47 7.23 0.93
N VAL A 88 -1.23 6.87 0.58
CA VAL A 88 -0.79 6.82 -0.83
C VAL A 88 -1.56 5.74 -1.61
N VAL A 89 -1.85 4.61 -0.98
CA VAL A 89 -2.69 3.54 -1.58
C VAL A 89 -4.14 3.99 -1.76
N GLU A 90 -4.73 4.69 -0.78
CA GLU A 90 -6.06 5.31 -0.90
C GLU A 90 -6.12 6.34 -2.04
N GLU A 91 -5.05 7.12 -2.23
CA GLU A 91 -4.92 8.05 -3.36
C GLU A 91 -4.90 7.30 -4.71
N LEU A 92 -4.13 6.21 -4.81
CA LEU A 92 -4.11 5.34 -5.99
C LEU A 92 -5.51 4.80 -6.33
N GLN A 93 -6.26 4.33 -5.33
CA GLN A 93 -7.65 3.87 -5.51
C GLN A 93 -8.60 4.99 -5.95
N THR A 94 -8.44 6.20 -5.38
CA THR A 94 -9.30 7.34 -5.72
C THR A 94 -9.08 7.79 -7.16
N ILE A 95 -7.83 7.79 -7.63
CA ILE A 95 -7.48 8.16 -9.01
C ILE A 95 -8.08 7.15 -10.00
N THR A 96 -8.10 5.85 -9.69
CA THR A 96 -8.71 4.83 -10.57
C THR A 96 -10.23 4.78 -10.50
N ALA A 97 -10.84 5.21 -9.39
CA ALA A 97 -12.28 5.27 -9.22
C ALA A 97 -12.95 6.50 -9.89
N ALA A 98 -12.17 7.52 -10.26
CA ALA A 98 -12.72 8.71 -10.91
C ALA A 98 -13.16 8.37 -12.35
N PRO A 99 -14.45 8.50 -12.71
CA PRO A 99 -14.87 8.29 -14.08
C PRO A 99 -14.21 9.35 -14.96
N THR A 100 -13.47 8.91 -15.97
CA THR A 100 -13.01 9.77 -17.06
C THR A 100 -14.26 10.38 -17.71
N ARG A 101 -14.62 11.61 -17.32
CA ARG A 101 -15.67 12.37 -18.01
C ARG A 101 -15.14 12.73 -19.39
N ALA A 102 -15.48 11.88 -20.37
CA ALA A 102 -15.43 12.21 -21.79
C ALA A 102 -16.52 13.23 -22.16
#